data_AF-A0A4R2CQ31-F1
#
_entry.id   AF-A0A4R2CQ31-F1
#
_cell.length_a   1.000
_cell.length_b   1.000
_cell.length_c   1.000
_cell.angle_alpha   90.00
_cell.angle_beta   90.00
_cell.angle_gamma   90.00
#
_symmetry.space_group_name_H-M   'P 1'
#
loop_
_entity.id
_entity.type
_entity.pdbx_description
1 polymer ?
#
loop_
_entity_poly.entity_id
_entity_poly.type
_entity_poly.pdbx_seq_one_letter_code
_entity_poly.pdbx_strand_id
1 'polypeptide(L)' 'MTSAEPPETGSVVHGEPDARQALVDRISTELDWLAVAPQHLERVRLW' A
#
# COMPACT_ATOMS: atom_id res chain seq x y z
N MET A 1 14.05 19.52 8.79
CA MET A 1 13.40 18.52 7.91
C MET A 1 11.91 18.63 8.16
N THR A 2 11.13 19.01 7.15
CA THR A 2 9.66 18.96 7.26
C THR A 2 9.26 17.50 7.21
N SER A 3 8.51 17.03 8.22
CA SER A 3 7.88 15.71 8.13
C SER A 3 6.88 15.77 6.97
N ALA A 4 7.04 14.90 5.97
CA ALA A 4 6.02 14.75 4.96
C ALA A 4 4.73 14.26 5.64
N GLU A 5 3.59 14.78 5.20
CA GLU A 5 2.30 14.23 5.62
C GLU A 5 2.19 12.77 5.17
N PRO A 6 1.53 11.90 5.96
CA PRO A 6 1.31 10.53 5.55
C PRO A 6 0.46 10.48 4.27
N PRO A 7 0.71 9.51 3.38
CA PRO A 7 -0.06 9.38 2.14
C PRO A 7 -1.49 8.93 2.42
N GLU A 8 -2.42 9.34 1.55
CA GLU A 8 -3.80 8.87 1.59
C GLU A 8 -3.93 7.40 1.16
N THR A 9 -3.08 6.92 0.25
CA THR A 9 -3.03 5.51 -0.18
C THR A 9 -1.64 5.11 -0.67
N GLY A 10 -1.14 3.96 -0.21
CA GLY A 10 0.08 3.32 -0.68
C GLY A 10 -0.19 2.14 -1.61
N SER A 11 0.55 2.01 -2.70
CA SER A 11 0.48 0.83 -3.59
C SER A 11 1.72 -0.04 -3.42
N VAL A 12 1.52 -1.28 -2.99
CA VAL A 12 2.56 -2.30 -2.88
C VAL A 12 2.66 -3.05 -4.21
N VAL A 13 3.73 -2.76 -4.93
CA VAL A 13 4.03 -3.34 -6.25
C VAL A 13 5.34 -4.10 -6.22
N HIS A 14 5.48 -5.05 -7.15
CA HIS A 14 6.60 -6.00 -7.23
C HIS A 14 6.75 -6.90 -6.00
N GLY A 15 7.33 -8.09 -6.21
CA GLY A 15 7.40 -9.14 -5.20
C GLY A 15 6.30 -10.19 -5.34
N GLU A 16 6.53 -11.32 -4.67
CA GLU A 16 5.64 -12.46 -4.65
C GLU A 16 4.28 -12.10 -4.04
N PRO A 17 3.17 -12.70 -4.48
CA PRO A 17 1.83 -12.37 -4.00
C PRO A 17 1.71 -12.35 -2.47
N ASP A 18 2.24 -13.38 -1.79
CA ASP A 18 2.16 -13.49 -0.32
C ASP A 18 2.99 -12.42 0.38
N ALA A 19 4.18 -12.10 -0.16
CA ALA A 19 5.05 -11.07 0.39
C ALA A 19 4.42 -9.67 0.24
N ARG A 20 3.77 -9.40 -0.90
CA ARG A 20 3.04 -8.15 -1.13
C ARG A 20 1.86 -8.00 -0.18
N GLN A 21 1.07 -9.07 0.02
CA GLN A 21 -0.05 -9.04 0.93
C GLN A 21 0.41 -8.84 2.38
N ALA A 22 1.44 -9.58 2.82
CA ALA A 22 2.00 -9.41 4.16
C ALA A 22 2.50 -7.98 4.40
N LEU A 23 3.06 -7.32 3.38
CA LEU A 23 3.48 -5.91 3.50
C LEU A 23 2.29 -4.95 3.56
N VAL A 24 1.22 -5.18 2.80
CA VAL A 24 -0.04 -4.41 2.91
C VAL A 24 -0.58 -4.49 4.33
N ASP A 25 -0.68 -5.71 4.88
CA ASP A 25 -1.24 -5.94 6.22
C ASP A 25 -0.43 -5.21 7.30
N ARG A 26 0.91 -5.22 7.17
CA ARG A 26 1.80 -4.51 8.09
C ARG A 26 1.72 -3.00 7.95
N ILE A 27 1.65 -2.45 6.73
CA ILE A 27 1.47 -1.01 6.53
C ILE A 27 0.17 -0.54 7.17
N SER A 28 -0.93 -1.27 6.96
CA SER A 28 -2.21 -0.92 7.55
C SER A 28 -2.23 -1.07 9.07
N THR A 29 -1.59 -2.11 9.63
CA THR A 29 -1.58 -2.34 11.08
C THR A 29 -0.62 -1.41 11.83
N GLU A 30 0.57 -1.16 11.27
CA GLU A 30 1.65 -0.45 11.97
C GLU A 30 1.62 1.06 11.72
N LEU A 31 1.16 1.49 10.54
CA LEU A 31 1.16 2.91 10.14
C LEU A 31 -0.23 3.52 10.07
N ASP A 32 -1.29 2.70 10.17
CA ASP A 32 -2.69 3.12 9.96
C ASP A 32 -2.90 3.76 8.57
N TRP A 33 -2.13 3.31 7.58
CA TRP A 33 -2.22 3.79 6.20
C TRP A 33 -3.07 2.83 5.36
N LEU A 34 -3.87 3.39 4.47
CA LEU A 34 -4.54 2.61 3.44
C LEU A 34 -3.49 2.09 2.45
N ALA A 35 -3.31 0.77 2.40
CA ALA A 35 -2.40 0.11 1.46
C ALA A 35 -3.16 -0.88 0.58
N VAL A 36 -2.74 -0.97 -0.68
CA VAL A 36 -3.31 -1.92 -1.66
C VAL A 36 -2.19 -2.64 -2.39
N ALA A 37 -2.41 -3.89 -2.80
CA ALA A 37 -1.51 -4.65 -3.67
C ALA A 37 -2.23 -5.03 -4.98
N PRO A 38 -2.33 -4.09 -5.94
CA PRO A 38 -3.09 -4.32 -7.16
C PRO A 38 -2.51 -5.49 -7.97
N GLN A 39 -3.39 -6.23 -8.63
CA GLN A 39 -3.02 -7.24 -9.62
C GLN A 39 -2.74 -6.61 -10.98
N HIS A 40 -2.12 -7.39 -11.86
CA HIS A 40 -1.85 -6.94 -13.22
C HIS A 40 -3.17 -6.56 -13.92
N LEU A 41 -3.20 -5.37 -14.53
CA LEU A 41 -4.36 -4.75 -15.19
C LEU A 41 -5.52 -4.34 -14.25
N GLU A 42 -5.37 -4.49 -12.95
CA GLU A 42 -6.33 -3.96 -11.99
C GLU A 42 -6.29 -2.42 -12.00
N ARG A 43 -7.48 -1.81 -11.87
CA ARG A 43 -7.64 -0.36 -11.84
C ARG A 43 -8.03 0.07 -10.43
N VAL A 44 -7.18 0.85 -9.80
CA VAL A 44 -7.45 1.46 -8.48
C VAL A 44 -8.10 2.83 -8.69
N ARG A 45 -9.23 3.07 -8.01
CA ARG A 45 -9.86 4.38 -7.97
C ARG A 45 -9.21 5.21 -6.87
N LEU A 46 -8.71 6.38 -7.22
CA LEU A 46 -8.25 7.42 -6.29
C LEU A 46 -9.39 8.42 -6.07
N TRP A 47 -9.45 9.02 -4.90
CA TRP A 47 -10.47 9.98 -4.49
C TRP A 47 -9.87 11.37 -4.29
#